data_AF-A0AAN7V0Y8-F1
#
_entry.id   AF-A0AAN7V0Y8-F1
#
_cell.length_a   1.000
_cell.length_b   1.000
_cell.length_c   1.000
_cell.angle_alpha   90.00
_cell.angle_beta   90.00
_cell.angle_gamma   90.00
#
_symmetry.space_group_name_H-M   'P 1'
#
loop_
_entity.id
_entity.type
_entity.pdbx_description
1 polymer ?
#
loop_
_entity_poly.entity_id
_entity_poly.type
_entity_poly.pdbx_seq_one_letter_code
_entity_poly.pdbx_strand_id
1 'polypeptide(L)'
;MALPPRDAFFSHLRNDGVSAEDYDHALNVWRAFSIQNLGQYADLYLKTDVLLLADIFENFRNTCMATYELDPIHYYTAPGLAFDSMLKITGIKLELLTDIDQIMFIESGIRGGVTQCSTRYASANNEYMSDGFNPERETNYLMYFDINSLYGATMCEALPYADFSFVDHFEALDILNHPDDSDVGYIVECDLDYPQELHESHNDLPLAPEHMIPPGSKSKFKKLLLTLYPKRNYVVHYRNLKLYIKQGLKLVKIHRVLRFKQSPWLRKYIDLNTGMRQQAKNEFDKHFFKLMINSVFGELMENVRKYKDVRLVTKWCGRYAAATYIAKPNFHSCTIFEEDMVIIEMNRLEVFLNKPIYAGFAVLDISKTFLYNFHYDYVLPKFSTRAKLLYTDTDSLIYSFTVPDIYRSMKEDIHRFDTSDYDRNNVFGIPLANKKVPGLMKDENNGTIMREFVGLRAKMYAYRVDGKIVKKSKGSTAASIKMITVEDYKNCLFNETIVKSNQHLIKSKKHTVYSVKQNKVVLSPHDDKRVIALDRINTRPWGYVSSTRL
;
A
#
# COMPACT_ATOMS: atom_id res chain seq x y z
N MET A 1 30.54 -5.07 -39.64
CA MET A 1 29.65 -3.89 -39.46
C MET A 1 29.82 -3.37 -38.03
N ALA A 2 29.62 -2.07 -37.79
CA ALA A 2 29.77 -1.46 -36.48
C ALA A 2 28.42 -1.37 -35.74
N LEU A 3 28.45 -1.37 -34.40
CA LEU A 3 27.31 -0.99 -33.57
C LEU A 3 26.82 0.40 -34.02
N PRO A 4 25.49 0.66 -34.10
CA PRO A 4 24.97 1.98 -34.44
C PRO A 4 25.54 3.07 -33.54
N PRO A 5 25.62 4.33 -34.00
CA PRO A 5 26.11 5.43 -33.18
C PRO A 5 25.21 5.64 -31.96
N ARG A 6 25.78 6.19 -30.88
CA ARG A 6 25.12 6.41 -29.59
C ARG A 6 23.77 7.15 -29.72
N ASP A 7 23.69 8.15 -30.60
CA ASP A 7 22.48 8.94 -30.81
C ASP A 7 21.30 8.12 -31.37
N ALA A 8 21.57 6.98 -32.01
CA ALA A 8 20.55 6.07 -32.51
C ALA A 8 19.84 5.27 -31.39
N PHE A 9 20.34 5.31 -30.15
CA PHE A 9 19.79 4.59 -29.00
C PHE A 9 18.80 5.42 -28.17
N PHE A 10 18.31 6.56 -28.68
CA PHE A 10 17.30 7.35 -27.97
C PHE A 10 15.99 6.58 -27.81
N SER A 11 15.53 6.43 -26.55
CA SER A 11 14.30 5.73 -26.24
C SER A 11 13.15 6.71 -26.03
N HIS A 12 12.16 6.72 -26.92
CA HIS A 12 10.92 7.50 -26.71
C HIS A 12 10.09 7.03 -25.49
N LEU A 13 10.29 5.79 -25.03
CA LEU A 13 9.63 5.22 -23.86
C LEU A 13 10.20 5.78 -22.55
N ARG A 14 11.53 5.91 -22.48
CA ARG A 14 12.25 6.46 -21.32
C ARG A 14 12.48 7.97 -21.43
N ASN A 15 12.31 8.52 -22.63
CA ASN A 15 12.66 9.88 -23.02
C ASN A 15 14.11 10.23 -22.67
N ASP A 16 15.02 9.30 -22.97
CA ASP A 16 16.44 9.43 -22.66
C ASP A 16 17.30 8.66 -23.67
N GLY A 17 18.55 9.09 -23.82
CA GLY A 17 19.58 8.38 -24.59
C GLY A 17 20.23 7.27 -23.75
N VAL A 18 21.06 6.46 -24.41
CA VAL A 18 21.95 5.52 -23.72
C VAL A 18 23.07 6.29 -23.01
N SER A 19 23.46 5.87 -21.81
CA SER A 19 24.61 6.46 -21.10
C SER A 19 25.92 6.15 -21.84
N ALA A 20 27.00 6.88 -21.55
CA ALA A 20 28.31 6.58 -22.13
C ALA A 20 28.78 5.19 -21.68
N GLU A 21 28.62 4.91 -20.38
CA GLU A 21 28.97 3.64 -19.75
C GLU A 21 28.21 2.45 -20.37
N ASP A 22 26.89 2.56 -20.56
CA ASP A 22 26.09 1.51 -21.18
C ASP A 22 26.46 1.30 -22.66
N TYR A 23 26.80 2.38 -23.37
CA TYR A 23 27.22 2.28 -24.77
C TYR A 23 28.61 1.66 -24.92
N ASP A 24 29.55 2.01 -24.04
CA ASP A 24 30.88 1.41 -23.98
C ASP A 24 30.78 -0.07 -23.60
N HIS A 25 29.89 -0.42 -22.67
CA HIS A 25 29.57 -1.81 -22.38
C HIS A 25 29.01 -2.54 -23.61
N ALA A 26 28.07 -1.94 -24.34
CA ALA A 26 27.52 -2.52 -25.56
C ALA A 26 28.60 -2.73 -26.64
N LEU A 27 29.52 -1.77 -26.81
CA LEU A 27 30.69 -1.91 -27.70
C LEU A 27 31.62 -3.04 -27.27
N ASN A 28 31.85 -3.20 -25.97
CA ASN A 28 32.66 -4.29 -25.44
C ASN A 28 32.02 -5.65 -25.76
N VAL A 29 30.73 -5.82 -25.47
CA VAL A 29 29.98 -7.04 -25.81
C VAL A 29 30.01 -7.30 -27.31
N TRP A 30 29.79 -6.26 -28.13
CA TRP A 30 29.82 -6.38 -29.59
C TRP A 30 31.16 -6.92 -30.10
N ARG A 31 32.28 -6.43 -29.56
CA ARG A 31 33.63 -6.88 -29.93
C ARG A 31 33.94 -8.27 -29.39
N ALA A 32 33.68 -8.51 -28.10
CA ALA A 32 34.01 -9.75 -27.41
C ALA A 32 33.33 -10.97 -28.05
N PHE A 33 32.08 -10.82 -28.49
CA PHE A 33 31.30 -11.87 -29.14
C PHE A 33 31.34 -11.81 -30.67
N SER A 34 32.18 -10.94 -31.25
CA SER A 34 32.34 -10.78 -32.71
C SER A 34 31.02 -10.57 -33.45
N ILE A 35 30.12 -9.77 -32.85
CA ILE A 35 28.75 -9.55 -33.32
C ILE A 35 28.78 -8.77 -34.64
N GLN A 36 27.97 -9.20 -35.61
CA GLN A 36 27.96 -8.62 -36.96
C GLN A 36 26.74 -7.74 -37.21
N ASN A 37 25.63 -7.93 -36.49
CA ASN A 37 24.41 -7.15 -36.67
C ASN A 37 23.57 -7.14 -35.40
N LEU A 38 22.56 -6.26 -35.36
CA LEU A 38 21.68 -6.11 -34.19
C LEU A 38 20.83 -7.36 -33.92
N GLY A 39 20.57 -8.21 -34.92
CA GLY A 39 19.86 -9.48 -34.72
C GLY A 39 20.68 -10.43 -33.84
N GLN A 40 21.96 -10.61 -34.16
CA GLN A 40 22.88 -11.41 -33.34
C GLN A 40 23.08 -10.82 -31.94
N TYR A 41 23.10 -9.49 -31.82
CA TYR A 41 23.13 -8.81 -30.53
C TYR A 41 21.88 -9.13 -29.68
N ALA A 42 20.70 -9.10 -30.32
CA ALA A 42 19.45 -9.47 -29.67
C ALA A 42 19.38 -10.95 -29.29
N ASP A 43 19.86 -11.86 -30.15
CA ASP A 43 19.90 -13.30 -29.84
C ASP A 43 20.81 -13.59 -28.64
N LEU A 44 21.97 -12.93 -28.57
CA LEU A 44 22.86 -13.05 -27.42
C LEU A 44 22.19 -12.52 -26.14
N TYR A 45 21.56 -11.35 -26.21
CA TYR A 45 20.81 -10.77 -25.10
C TYR A 45 19.70 -11.70 -24.59
N LEU A 46 18.91 -12.29 -25.50
CA LEU A 46 17.85 -13.24 -25.16
C LEU A 46 18.42 -14.49 -24.49
N LYS A 47 19.55 -15.01 -25.00
CA LYS A 47 20.22 -16.16 -24.39
C LYS A 47 20.72 -15.83 -22.98
N THR A 48 21.32 -14.66 -22.77
CA THR A 48 21.77 -14.25 -21.44
C THR A 48 20.60 -14.06 -20.46
N ASP A 49 19.49 -13.48 -20.91
CA ASP A 49 18.29 -13.30 -20.07
C ASP A 49 17.72 -14.65 -19.61
N VAL A 50 17.65 -15.64 -20.51
CA VAL A 50 17.17 -16.99 -20.18
C VAL A 50 18.09 -17.68 -19.18
N LEU A 51 19.41 -17.59 -19.38
CA LEU A 51 20.39 -18.20 -18.47
C LEU A 51 20.36 -17.55 -17.08
N LEU A 52 20.32 -16.21 -17.01
CA LEU A 52 20.21 -15.49 -15.74
C LEU A 52 18.92 -15.83 -15.00
N LEU A 53 17.79 -15.95 -15.71
CA LEU A 53 16.53 -16.35 -15.12
C LEU A 53 16.60 -17.78 -14.57
N ALA A 54 17.24 -18.71 -15.30
CA ALA A 54 17.43 -20.08 -14.83
C ALA A 54 18.26 -20.10 -13.53
N ASP A 55 19.41 -19.42 -13.49
CA ASP A 55 20.27 -19.34 -12.30
C ASP A 55 19.53 -18.76 -11.09
N ILE A 56 18.79 -17.67 -11.28
CA ILE A 56 17.98 -17.04 -10.23
C ILE A 56 16.88 -18.00 -9.76
N PHE A 57 16.22 -18.72 -10.68
CA PHE A 57 15.15 -19.65 -10.34
C PHE A 57 15.66 -20.88 -9.59
N GLU A 58 16.84 -21.40 -9.93
CA GLU A 58 17.49 -22.48 -9.18
C GLU A 58 17.84 -22.03 -7.76
N ASN A 59 18.43 -20.84 -7.60
CA ASN A 59 18.67 -20.28 -6.27
C ASN A 59 17.38 -20.08 -5.48
N PHE A 60 16.32 -19.58 -6.14
CA PHE A 60 15.01 -19.42 -5.55
C PHE A 60 14.42 -20.75 -5.06
N ARG A 61 14.54 -21.83 -5.85
CA ARG A 61 14.14 -23.19 -5.44
C ARG A 61 14.93 -23.66 -4.22
N ASN A 62 16.24 -23.48 -4.21
CA ASN A 62 17.10 -23.86 -3.08
C ASN A 62 16.69 -23.13 -1.80
N THR A 63 16.47 -21.81 -1.87
CA THR A 63 16.01 -21.00 -0.72
C THR A 63 14.66 -21.49 -0.20
N CYS A 64 13.70 -21.74 -1.10
CA CYS A 64 12.36 -22.22 -0.71
C CYS A 64 12.39 -23.61 -0.09
N MET A 65 13.16 -24.53 -0.68
CA MET A 65 13.33 -25.88 -0.14
C MET A 65 13.99 -25.86 1.24
N ALA A 66 15.02 -25.02 1.43
CA ALA A 66 15.71 -24.90 2.71
C ALA A 66 14.84 -24.24 3.79
N THR A 67 13.96 -23.30 3.44
CA THR A 67 13.18 -22.52 4.42
C THR A 67 11.80 -23.10 4.69
N TYR A 68 11.09 -23.54 3.66
CA TYR A 68 9.69 -23.98 3.74
C TYR A 68 9.50 -25.45 3.42
N GLU A 69 10.54 -26.12 2.89
CA GLU A 69 10.47 -27.49 2.35
C GLU A 69 9.30 -27.63 1.35
N LEU A 70 9.15 -26.61 0.50
CA LEU A 70 8.17 -26.54 -0.58
C LEU A 70 8.89 -26.09 -1.84
N ASP A 71 8.70 -26.83 -2.94
CA ASP A 71 9.31 -26.48 -4.22
C ASP A 71 8.42 -25.44 -4.94
N PRO A 72 8.94 -24.24 -5.25
CA PRO A 72 8.16 -23.19 -5.89
C PRO A 72 7.69 -23.57 -7.30
N ILE A 73 8.25 -24.60 -7.95
CA ILE A 73 7.81 -25.06 -9.28
C ILE A 73 6.37 -25.59 -9.29
N HIS A 74 5.84 -25.99 -8.13
CA HIS A 74 4.45 -26.46 -8.01
C HIS A 74 3.44 -25.32 -7.85
N TYR A 75 3.90 -24.07 -7.86
CA TYR A 75 3.06 -22.90 -7.63
C TYR A 75 3.10 -21.98 -8.84
N TYR A 76 1.92 -21.51 -9.26
CA TYR A 76 1.82 -20.50 -10.32
C TYR A 76 2.39 -19.14 -9.89
N THR A 77 2.32 -18.83 -8.59
CA THR A 77 2.69 -17.52 -8.04
C THR A 77 3.28 -17.66 -6.63
N ALA A 78 4.13 -16.71 -6.24
CA ALA A 78 4.68 -16.65 -4.88
C ALA A 78 3.62 -16.49 -3.77
N PRO A 79 2.48 -15.80 -3.96
CA PRO A 79 1.39 -15.82 -2.99
C PRO A 79 0.82 -17.21 -2.66
N GLY A 80 0.61 -18.07 -3.67
CA GLY A 80 0.19 -19.45 -3.41
C GLY A 80 1.21 -20.22 -2.57
N LEU A 81 2.50 -20.08 -2.90
CA LEU A 81 3.59 -20.65 -2.11
C LEU A 81 3.58 -20.12 -0.67
N ALA A 82 3.39 -18.80 -0.49
CA ALA A 82 3.37 -18.16 0.82
C ALA A 82 2.22 -18.67 1.69
N PHE A 83 1.04 -18.85 1.10
CA PHE A 83 -0.14 -19.35 1.80
C PHE A 83 0.08 -20.79 2.29
N ASP A 84 0.55 -21.69 1.42
CA ASP A 84 0.81 -23.09 1.79
C ASP A 84 1.99 -23.22 2.75
N SER A 85 3.04 -22.39 2.59
CA SER A 85 4.15 -22.30 3.55
C SER A 85 3.64 -21.89 4.94
N MET A 86 2.73 -20.91 4.98
CA MET A 86 2.13 -20.45 6.23
C MET A 86 1.31 -21.56 6.89
N LEU A 87 0.46 -22.27 6.14
CA LEU A 87 -0.33 -23.38 6.67
C LEU A 87 0.58 -24.49 7.21
N LYS A 88 1.63 -24.86 6.46
CA LYS A 88 2.60 -25.89 6.85
C LYS A 88 3.36 -25.51 8.13
N ILE A 89 3.86 -24.28 8.23
CA ILE A 89 4.67 -23.83 9.37
C ILE A 89 3.84 -23.69 10.65
N THR A 90 2.63 -23.14 10.52
CA THR A 90 1.75 -22.85 11.66
C THR A 90 0.96 -24.07 12.11
N GLY A 91 0.63 -24.98 11.20
CA GLY A 91 -0.26 -26.11 11.47
C GLY A 91 -1.70 -25.70 11.76
N ILE A 92 -2.06 -24.44 11.48
CA ILE A 92 -3.38 -23.89 11.79
C ILE A 92 -4.46 -24.55 10.96
N LYS A 93 -5.64 -24.74 11.56
CA LYS A 93 -6.87 -25.12 10.86
C LYS A 93 -7.79 -23.91 10.82
N LEU A 94 -7.95 -23.33 9.63
CA LEU A 94 -8.83 -22.19 9.40
C LEU A 94 -10.23 -22.71 9.04
N GLU A 95 -11.23 -22.32 9.82
CA GLU A 95 -12.63 -22.63 9.52
C GLU A 95 -13.09 -21.90 8.27
N LEU A 96 -13.82 -22.57 7.38
CA LEU A 96 -14.48 -21.90 6.26
C LEU A 96 -15.89 -21.51 6.66
N LEU A 97 -16.24 -20.25 6.45
CA LEU A 97 -17.59 -19.75 6.74
C LEU A 97 -18.60 -20.42 5.81
N THR A 98 -19.64 -21.02 6.39
CA THR A 98 -20.72 -21.69 5.66
C THR A 98 -21.99 -20.84 5.58
N ASP A 99 -22.11 -19.82 6.44
CA ASP A 99 -23.20 -18.86 6.47
C ASP A 99 -22.89 -17.65 5.59
N ILE A 100 -23.74 -17.40 4.60
CA ILE A 100 -23.60 -16.27 3.67
C ILE A 100 -23.73 -14.92 4.38
N ASP A 101 -24.52 -14.83 5.45
CA ASP A 101 -24.71 -13.59 6.19
C ASP A 101 -23.44 -13.21 6.95
N GLN A 102 -22.70 -14.18 7.51
CA GLN A 102 -21.39 -13.95 8.11
C GLN A 102 -20.38 -13.44 7.08
N ILE A 103 -20.38 -14.03 5.87
CA ILE A 103 -19.50 -13.60 4.78
C ILE A 103 -19.82 -12.16 4.38
N MET A 104 -21.09 -11.84 4.10
CA MET A 104 -21.52 -10.50 3.71
C MET A 104 -21.26 -9.47 4.80
N PHE A 105 -21.47 -9.86 6.07
CA PHE A 105 -21.15 -9.04 7.24
C PHE A 105 -19.66 -8.66 7.27
N ILE A 106 -18.77 -9.65 7.16
CA ILE A 106 -17.31 -9.40 7.12
C ILE A 106 -16.93 -8.57 5.90
N GLU A 107 -17.45 -8.90 4.71
CA GLU A 107 -17.14 -8.18 3.47
C GLU A 107 -17.51 -6.69 3.55
N SER A 108 -18.62 -6.36 4.21
CA SER A 108 -19.04 -4.97 4.40
C SER A 108 -18.08 -4.17 5.29
N GLY A 109 -17.34 -4.85 6.17
CA GLY A 109 -16.33 -4.27 7.04
C GLY A 109 -14.95 -4.06 6.38
N ILE A 110 -14.70 -4.67 5.22
CA ILE A 110 -13.38 -4.63 4.57
C ILE A 110 -13.03 -3.22 4.09
N ARG A 111 -11.97 -2.67 4.68
CA ARG A 111 -11.46 -1.33 4.39
C ARG A 111 -9.94 -1.35 4.33
N GLY A 112 -9.40 -1.03 3.15
CA GLY A 112 -7.96 -1.04 2.90
C GLY A 112 -7.18 0.05 3.64
N GLY A 113 -5.91 0.23 3.24
CA GLY A 113 -5.03 1.28 3.76
C GLY A 113 -5.58 2.68 3.49
N VAL A 114 -5.44 3.55 4.49
CA VAL A 114 -5.88 4.95 4.41
C VAL A 114 -4.84 5.78 3.67
N THR A 115 -5.26 6.60 2.72
CA THR A 115 -4.36 7.54 2.03
C THR A 115 -5.05 8.90 1.88
N GLN A 116 -4.42 9.96 2.38
CA GLN A 116 -4.91 11.34 2.22
C GLN A 116 -3.78 12.38 2.38
N CYS A 117 -4.02 13.58 1.86
CA CYS A 117 -3.18 14.74 2.07
C CYS A 117 -3.94 15.73 2.98
N SER A 118 -3.48 15.88 4.23
CA SER A 118 -4.13 16.75 5.22
C SER A 118 -3.62 18.18 5.12
N THR A 119 -2.30 18.34 4.92
CA THR A 119 -1.66 19.64 4.66
C THR A 119 -0.82 19.53 3.40
N ARG A 120 -1.08 20.41 2.44
CA ARG A 120 -0.64 20.28 1.04
C ARG A 120 0.72 20.91 0.77
N TYR A 121 1.27 21.68 1.71
CA TYR A 121 2.58 22.29 1.58
C TYR A 121 3.22 22.48 2.95
N ALA A 122 4.52 22.20 3.05
CA ALA A 122 5.35 22.60 4.16
C ALA A 122 6.81 22.76 3.72
N SER A 123 7.54 23.65 4.40
CA SER A 123 8.99 23.82 4.25
C SER A 123 9.62 23.72 5.63
N ALA A 124 10.74 23.00 5.72
CA ALA A 124 11.55 22.95 6.93
C ALA A 124 12.33 24.25 7.12
N ASN A 125 12.65 24.55 8.37
CA ASN A 125 13.53 25.61 8.81
C ASN A 125 14.14 25.16 10.15
N ASN A 126 15.31 24.54 10.13
CA ASN A 126 15.99 24.11 11.36
C ASN A 126 17.50 24.21 11.23
N GLU A 127 18.18 24.21 12.38
CA GLU A 127 19.62 24.43 12.53
C GLU A 127 20.49 23.47 11.70
N TYR A 128 19.98 22.28 11.36
CA TYR A 128 20.72 21.29 10.59
C TYR A 128 20.72 21.57 9.08
N MET A 129 20.02 22.60 8.60
CA MET A 129 19.90 22.95 7.18
C MET A 129 21.08 23.78 6.62
N SER A 130 22.16 23.98 7.41
CA SER A 130 23.32 24.80 7.04
C SER A 130 22.88 26.17 6.49
N ASP A 131 23.26 26.53 5.26
CA ASP A 131 22.94 27.81 4.60
C ASP A 131 21.43 28.06 4.38
N GLY A 132 20.58 27.03 4.59
CA GLY A 132 19.14 27.12 4.44
C GLY A 132 18.37 27.51 5.71
N PHE A 133 19.04 27.60 6.86
CA PHE A 133 18.40 27.96 8.12
C PHE A 133 18.24 29.48 8.25
N ASN A 134 17.02 29.93 8.57
CA ASN A 134 16.75 31.31 8.91
C ASN A 134 16.37 31.41 10.41
N PRO A 135 17.21 32.05 11.26
CA PRO A 135 16.94 32.19 12.69
C PRO A 135 15.77 33.13 13.00
N GLU A 136 15.34 33.96 12.05
CA GLU A 136 14.16 34.84 12.19
C GLU A 136 12.84 34.08 11.97
N ARG A 137 12.91 32.89 11.38
CA ARG A 137 11.74 32.03 11.16
C ARG A 137 11.64 30.98 12.26
N GLU A 138 10.41 30.63 12.61
CA GLU A 138 10.16 29.58 13.59
C GLU A 138 10.83 28.26 13.18
N THR A 139 11.41 27.55 14.15
CA THR A 139 12.10 26.29 13.90
C THR A 139 11.09 25.17 13.67
N ASN A 140 11.21 24.47 12.55
CA ASN A 140 10.42 23.29 12.26
C ASN A 140 11.17 22.19 11.47
N TYR A 141 10.69 20.97 11.66
CA TYR A 141 11.24 19.74 11.10
C TYR A 141 10.19 19.01 10.29
N LEU A 142 10.56 18.53 9.11
CA LEU A 142 9.71 17.64 8.31
C LEU A 142 10.18 16.21 8.49
N MET A 143 9.34 15.37 9.09
CA MET A 143 9.67 13.96 9.36
C MET A 143 8.77 13.03 8.55
N TYR A 144 9.35 11.98 7.97
CA TYR A 144 8.61 10.95 7.26
C TYR A 144 8.72 9.63 8.01
N PHE A 145 7.71 9.31 8.81
CA PHE A 145 7.64 8.07 9.56
C PHE A 145 6.90 6.99 8.78
N ASP A 146 7.41 5.76 8.80
CA ASP A 146 6.83 4.58 8.18
C ASP A 146 6.86 3.41 9.17
N ILE A 147 5.76 2.68 9.31
CA ILE A 147 5.71 1.52 10.22
C ILE A 147 6.44 0.36 9.56
N ASN A 148 7.44 -0.17 10.26
CA ASN A 148 8.12 -1.38 9.86
C ASN A 148 7.14 -2.55 9.74
N SER A 149 6.89 -2.98 8.49
CA SER A 149 6.10 -4.18 8.20
C SER A 149 4.74 -4.16 8.89
N LEU A 150 3.95 -3.10 8.72
CA LEU A 150 2.65 -2.88 9.40
C LEU A 150 1.77 -4.14 9.45
N TYR A 151 1.49 -4.74 8.30
CA TYR A 151 0.66 -5.96 8.24
C TYR A 151 1.37 -7.15 8.89
N GLY A 152 2.69 -7.27 8.75
CA GLY A 152 3.49 -8.28 9.46
C GLY A 152 3.35 -8.17 10.98
N ALA A 153 3.50 -6.96 11.52
CA ALA A 153 3.31 -6.70 12.95
C ALA A 153 1.90 -7.07 13.41
N THR A 154 0.89 -6.68 12.62
CA THR A 154 -0.51 -7.03 12.90
C THR A 154 -0.76 -8.54 12.83
N MET A 155 -0.10 -9.24 11.92
CA MET A 155 -0.19 -10.71 11.81
C MET A 155 0.47 -11.43 13.01
N CYS A 156 1.28 -10.76 13.82
CA CYS A 156 1.78 -11.34 15.07
C CYS A 156 0.79 -11.22 16.25
N GLU A 157 -0.30 -10.46 16.09
CA GLU A 157 -1.36 -10.28 17.08
C GLU A 157 -2.36 -11.45 17.06
N ALA A 158 -3.26 -11.51 18.06
CA ALA A 158 -4.36 -12.47 18.04
C ALA A 158 -5.31 -12.20 16.86
N LEU A 159 -5.53 -13.22 16.04
CA LEU A 159 -6.39 -13.16 14.86
C LEU A 159 -7.45 -14.27 14.88
N PRO A 160 -8.65 -14.01 14.33
CA PRO A 160 -9.72 -15.01 14.22
C PRO A 160 -9.27 -16.26 13.45
N TYR A 161 -9.75 -17.44 13.86
CA TYR A 161 -9.51 -18.70 13.13
C TYR A 161 -10.67 -19.70 13.09
N ALA A 162 -11.60 -19.69 14.06
CA ALA A 162 -12.70 -20.67 14.17
C ALA A 162 -13.87 -20.19 15.05
N ASP A 163 -14.90 -21.03 15.20
CA ASP A 163 -16.08 -20.91 16.06
C ASP A 163 -16.90 -19.64 15.81
N PHE A 164 -17.18 -19.33 14.55
CA PHE A 164 -17.92 -18.13 14.15
C PHE A 164 -19.42 -18.28 14.45
N SER A 165 -19.95 -17.41 15.30
CA SER A 165 -21.38 -17.41 15.64
C SER A 165 -21.89 -16.00 15.95
N PHE A 166 -23.07 -15.67 15.44
CA PHE A 166 -23.77 -14.47 15.90
C PHE A 166 -24.26 -14.69 17.33
N VAL A 167 -24.18 -13.63 18.15
CA VAL A 167 -24.60 -13.67 19.56
C VAL A 167 -26.01 -13.10 19.69
N ASP A 168 -26.94 -13.86 20.29
CA ASP A 168 -28.34 -13.44 20.45
C ASP A 168 -28.53 -12.37 21.55
N HIS A 169 -27.89 -12.55 22.71
CA HIS A 169 -27.99 -11.65 23.87
C HIS A 169 -26.68 -10.89 24.10
N PHE A 170 -26.27 -10.10 23.10
CA PHE A 170 -24.99 -9.41 23.13
C PHE A 170 -24.93 -8.25 24.13
N GLU A 171 -26.06 -7.80 24.69
CA GLU A 171 -26.13 -6.74 25.69
C GLU A 171 -25.41 -7.12 27.00
N ALA A 172 -25.25 -8.42 27.27
CA ALA A 172 -24.51 -8.92 28.41
C ALA A 172 -22.97 -8.92 28.19
N LEU A 173 -22.50 -8.65 26.97
CA LEU A 173 -21.07 -8.65 26.66
C LEU A 173 -20.43 -7.31 27.01
N ASP A 174 -19.39 -7.35 27.85
CA ASP A 174 -18.52 -6.20 28.07
C ASP A 174 -17.41 -6.14 27.01
N ILE A 175 -17.79 -5.75 25.80
CA ILE A 175 -16.87 -5.68 24.64
C ILE A 175 -15.76 -4.64 24.87
N LEU A 176 -16.03 -3.56 25.61
CA LEU A 176 -15.10 -2.47 25.79
C LEU A 176 -13.97 -2.81 26.76
N ASN A 177 -14.24 -3.64 27.78
CA ASN A 177 -13.22 -4.12 28.72
C ASN A 177 -12.69 -5.53 28.41
N HIS A 178 -13.24 -6.22 27.40
CA HIS A 178 -12.79 -7.56 26.99
C HIS A 178 -11.28 -7.60 26.69
N PRO A 179 -10.46 -8.57 27.12
CA PRO A 179 -9.02 -8.55 26.83
C PRO A 179 -8.66 -8.68 25.34
N ASP A 180 -7.55 -8.08 24.91
CA ASP A 180 -7.04 -8.16 23.53
C ASP A 180 -6.40 -9.52 23.21
N ASP A 181 -5.95 -10.23 24.23
CA ASP A 181 -5.28 -11.53 24.20
C ASP A 181 -6.18 -12.71 24.63
N SER A 182 -7.48 -12.45 24.83
CA SER A 182 -8.47 -13.49 25.11
C SER A 182 -8.58 -14.48 23.95
N ASP A 183 -8.86 -15.74 24.25
CA ASP A 183 -9.13 -16.79 23.26
C ASP A 183 -10.38 -16.51 22.39
N VAL A 184 -11.22 -15.57 22.82
CA VAL A 184 -12.43 -15.14 22.11
C VAL A 184 -12.27 -13.70 21.65
N GLY A 185 -12.74 -13.37 20.45
CA GLY A 185 -12.84 -12.00 19.95
C GLY A 185 -14.21 -11.73 19.32
N TYR A 186 -14.43 -10.46 18.94
CA TYR A 186 -15.70 -10.00 18.38
C TYR A 186 -15.52 -9.08 17.17
N ILE A 187 -16.41 -9.23 16.19
CA ILE A 187 -16.67 -8.22 15.15
C ILE A 187 -18.06 -7.64 15.44
N VAL A 188 -18.17 -6.32 15.47
CA VAL A 188 -19.37 -5.61 15.92
C VAL A 188 -19.90 -4.76 14.78
N GLU A 189 -21.20 -4.82 14.52
CA GLU A 189 -21.90 -3.82 13.70
C GLU A 189 -22.58 -2.82 14.63
N CYS A 190 -22.19 -1.56 14.52
CA CYS A 190 -22.67 -0.52 15.42
C CYS A 190 -22.89 0.84 14.74
N ASP A 191 -23.61 1.70 15.44
CA ASP A 191 -23.72 3.12 15.13
C ASP A 191 -22.76 3.90 16.04
N LEU A 192 -21.94 4.75 15.44
CA LEU A 192 -21.00 5.62 16.13
C LEU A 192 -21.31 7.07 15.78
N ASP A 193 -21.55 7.89 16.79
CA ASP A 193 -21.58 9.34 16.62
C ASP A 193 -20.18 9.92 16.71
N TYR A 194 -19.91 10.91 15.86
CA TYR A 194 -18.69 11.69 15.86
C TYR A 194 -18.99 13.05 16.51
N PRO A 195 -18.60 13.26 17.78
CA PRO A 195 -18.93 14.50 18.46
C PRO A 195 -18.21 15.71 17.85
N GLN A 196 -18.90 16.85 17.79
CA GLN A 196 -18.39 18.06 17.17
C GLN A 196 -17.14 18.61 17.88
N GLU A 197 -17.05 18.41 19.20
CA GLU A 197 -15.90 18.79 20.01
C GLU A 197 -14.58 18.11 19.57
N LEU A 198 -14.66 16.97 18.86
CA LEU A 198 -13.49 16.27 18.34
C LEU A 198 -13.08 16.71 16.93
N HIS A 199 -13.89 17.54 16.25
CA HIS A 199 -13.66 17.87 14.85
C HIS A 199 -12.30 18.56 14.62
N GLU A 200 -11.87 19.41 15.55
CA GLU A 200 -10.59 20.09 15.44
C GLU A 200 -9.41 19.17 15.73
N SER A 201 -9.44 18.44 16.86
CA SER A 201 -8.35 17.53 17.24
C SER A 201 -8.20 16.35 16.30
N HIS A 202 -9.29 15.91 15.66
CA HIS A 202 -9.27 14.78 14.72
C HIS A 202 -9.23 15.23 13.25
N ASN A 203 -9.04 16.52 12.98
CA ASN A 203 -9.01 17.07 11.63
C ASN A 203 -8.03 16.33 10.72
N ASP A 204 -6.84 16.06 11.25
CA ASP A 204 -5.70 15.58 10.50
C ASP A 204 -5.82 14.10 10.13
N LEU A 205 -6.38 13.26 11.01
CA LEU A 205 -6.50 11.82 10.81
C LEU A 205 -7.79 11.24 11.41
N PRO A 206 -8.99 11.59 10.89
CA PRO A 206 -10.25 11.11 11.46
C PRO A 206 -10.32 9.58 11.64
N LEU A 207 -11.11 9.16 12.63
CA LEU A 207 -11.31 7.74 12.95
C LEU A 207 -12.37 7.10 12.04
N ALA A 208 -12.40 5.75 12.04
CA ALA A 208 -13.42 4.95 11.35
C ALA A 208 -13.61 5.27 9.86
N PRO A 209 -12.62 4.98 8.98
CA PRO A 209 -12.73 5.24 7.55
C PRO A 209 -13.95 4.56 6.90
N GLU A 210 -14.51 5.16 5.85
CA GLU A 210 -15.67 4.57 5.17
C GLU A 210 -15.62 4.72 3.65
N HIS A 211 -16.28 3.80 2.94
CA HIS A 211 -16.40 3.85 1.49
C HIS A 211 -17.60 4.70 1.08
N MET A 212 -17.35 5.91 0.59
CA MET A 212 -18.37 6.84 0.14
C MET A 212 -18.02 7.44 -1.22
N ILE A 213 -19.03 7.85 -1.97
CA ILE A 213 -18.81 8.77 -3.09
C ILE A 213 -18.49 10.13 -2.46
N PRO A 214 -17.32 10.73 -2.73
CA PRO A 214 -17.00 12.01 -2.10
C PRO A 214 -18.04 13.07 -2.49
N PRO A 215 -18.51 13.89 -1.52
CA PRO A 215 -19.47 14.94 -1.80
C PRO A 215 -19.00 15.86 -2.94
N GLY A 216 -19.89 16.12 -3.90
CA GLY A 216 -19.58 16.95 -5.08
C GLY A 216 -18.67 16.29 -6.13
N SER A 217 -18.23 15.04 -5.96
CA SER A 217 -17.41 14.35 -6.96
C SER A 217 -18.24 14.04 -8.22
N LYS A 218 -17.66 14.34 -9.40
CA LYS A 218 -18.24 13.95 -10.70
C LYS A 218 -18.19 12.43 -10.93
N SER A 219 -17.34 11.73 -10.19
CA SER A 219 -17.16 10.28 -10.27
C SER A 219 -18.24 9.56 -9.45
N LYS A 220 -18.84 8.50 -10.00
CA LYS A 220 -19.76 7.62 -9.26
C LYS A 220 -19.05 6.54 -8.44
N PHE A 221 -17.72 6.50 -8.45
CA PHE A 221 -16.94 5.51 -7.71
C PHE A 221 -16.80 5.88 -6.24
N LYS A 222 -17.12 4.92 -5.36
CA LYS A 222 -16.82 5.01 -3.92
C LYS A 222 -15.31 5.06 -3.70
N LYS A 223 -14.87 5.88 -2.76
CA LYS A 223 -13.49 6.00 -2.27
C LYS A 223 -13.48 5.77 -0.78
N LEU A 224 -12.36 5.25 -0.27
CA LEU A 224 -12.12 5.20 1.17
C LEU A 224 -11.78 6.62 1.65
N LEU A 225 -12.64 7.16 2.52
CA LEU A 225 -12.58 8.53 3.06
C LEU A 225 -12.42 8.50 4.58
N LEU A 226 -11.69 9.47 5.11
CA LEU A 226 -11.69 9.82 6.53
C LEU A 226 -12.64 11.02 6.71
N THR A 227 -13.84 10.75 7.21
CA THR A 227 -14.89 11.76 7.40
C THR A 227 -15.22 11.90 8.88
N LEU A 228 -15.72 13.06 9.25
CA LEU A 228 -16.26 13.36 10.58
C LEU A 228 -17.77 13.14 10.66
N TYR A 229 -18.36 12.45 9.67
CA TYR A 229 -19.78 12.08 9.74
C TYR A 229 -20.02 11.01 10.81
N PRO A 230 -21.23 10.91 11.36
CA PRO A 230 -21.66 9.74 12.09
C PRO A 230 -21.52 8.48 11.23
N LYS A 231 -21.12 7.36 11.84
CA LYS A 231 -21.04 6.06 11.20
C LYS A 231 -22.29 5.26 11.56
N ARG A 232 -22.90 4.62 10.57
CA ARG A 232 -24.12 3.83 10.73
C ARG A 232 -23.92 2.45 10.15
N ASN A 233 -24.40 1.42 10.85
CA ASN A 233 -24.18 0.01 10.51
C ASN A 233 -22.69 -0.29 10.22
N TYR A 234 -21.81 0.28 11.04
CA TYR A 234 -20.38 0.19 10.84
C TYR A 234 -19.85 -1.12 11.42
N VAL A 235 -19.44 -2.04 10.54
CA VAL A 235 -18.79 -3.31 10.94
C VAL A 235 -17.33 -3.06 11.31
N VAL A 236 -16.91 -3.43 12.51
CA VAL A 236 -15.59 -3.11 13.08
C VAL A 236 -15.07 -4.23 13.98
N HIS A 237 -13.76 -4.43 14.00
CA HIS A 237 -13.12 -5.31 14.96
C HIS A 237 -13.19 -4.71 16.37
N TYR A 238 -13.45 -5.50 17.41
CA TYR A 238 -13.66 -4.98 18.76
C TYR A 238 -12.50 -4.12 19.29
N ARG A 239 -11.26 -4.47 18.95
CA ARG A 239 -10.05 -3.68 19.30
C ARG A 239 -10.07 -2.27 18.71
N ASN A 240 -10.52 -2.15 17.45
CA ASN A 240 -10.69 -0.86 16.79
C ASN A 240 -11.84 -0.08 17.42
N LEU A 241 -12.94 -0.75 17.78
CA LEU A 241 -14.05 -0.12 18.48
C LEU A 241 -13.59 0.48 19.81
N LYS A 242 -12.86 -0.27 20.63
CA LYS A 242 -12.28 0.25 21.89
C LYS A 242 -11.43 1.50 21.66
N LEU A 243 -10.57 1.48 20.66
CA LEU A 243 -9.75 2.64 20.31
C LEU A 243 -10.65 3.83 19.95
N TYR A 244 -11.69 3.62 19.15
CA TYR A 244 -12.61 4.69 18.76
C TYR A 244 -13.32 5.31 19.96
N ILE A 245 -13.80 4.49 20.89
CA ILE A 245 -14.45 4.97 22.12
C ILE A 245 -13.44 5.66 23.05
N LYS A 246 -12.23 5.11 23.20
CA LYS A 246 -11.13 5.74 23.96
C LYS A 246 -10.80 7.14 23.44
N GLN A 247 -10.84 7.33 22.12
CA GLN A 247 -10.61 8.62 21.47
C GLN A 247 -11.88 9.49 21.38
N GLY A 248 -12.98 9.09 22.03
CA GLY A 248 -14.15 9.95 22.25
C GLY A 248 -15.33 9.76 21.30
N LEU A 249 -15.29 8.83 20.33
CA LEU A 249 -16.50 8.49 19.56
C LEU A 249 -17.57 7.92 20.51
N LYS A 250 -18.83 8.23 20.24
CA LYS A 250 -19.96 7.80 21.08
C LYS A 250 -20.61 6.58 20.45
N LEU A 251 -20.59 5.45 21.14
CA LEU A 251 -21.34 4.25 20.75
C LEU A 251 -22.82 4.49 21.00
N VAL A 252 -23.61 4.55 19.92
CA VAL A 252 -25.05 4.83 19.99
C VAL A 252 -25.84 3.53 20.12
N LYS A 253 -25.51 2.54 19.29
CA LYS A 253 -26.24 1.28 19.22
C LYS A 253 -25.33 0.17 18.68
N ILE A 254 -25.45 -1.03 19.25
CA ILE A 254 -24.96 -2.27 18.66
C ILE A 254 -26.14 -2.96 17.98
N HIS A 255 -25.95 -3.40 16.73
CA HIS A 255 -26.98 -4.11 15.97
C HIS A 255 -26.75 -5.61 15.97
N ARG A 256 -25.50 -6.05 15.76
CA ARG A 256 -25.09 -7.45 15.72
C ARG A 256 -23.66 -7.62 16.21
N VAL A 257 -23.38 -8.79 16.78
CA VAL A 257 -22.04 -9.19 17.22
C VAL A 257 -21.73 -10.58 16.69
N LEU A 258 -20.63 -10.71 15.97
CA LEU A 258 -20.06 -11.98 15.54
C LEU A 258 -18.92 -12.35 16.48
N ARG A 259 -19.08 -13.44 17.23
CA ARG A 259 -18.06 -14.03 18.11
C ARG A 259 -17.19 -15.01 17.32
N PHE A 260 -15.92 -15.11 17.69
CA PHE A 260 -14.98 -16.09 17.13
C PHE A 260 -13.88 -16.47 18.13
N LYS A 261 -13.20 -17.60 17.89
CA LYS A 261 -11.91 -17.94 18.50
C LYS A 261 -10.76 -17.23 17.82
N GLN A 262 -9.79 -16.76 18.61
CA GLN A 262 -8.59 -16.10 18.12
C GLN A 262 -7.33 -16.57 18.84
N SER A 263 -6.18 -16.43 18.17
CA SER A 263 -4.86 -16.69 18.73
C SER A 263 -3.79 -16.03 17.85
N PRO A 264 -2.54 -15.85 18.30
CA PRO A 264 -1.46 -15.31 17.46
C PRO A 264 -0.90 -16.36 16.49
N TRP A 265 -1.77 -17.08 15.77
CA TRP A 265 -1.40 -18.26 14.98
C TRP A 265 -0.44 -17.97 13.81
N LEU A 266 -0.41 -16.74 13.28
CA LEU A 266 0.54 -16.35 12.22
C LEU A 266 1.93 -15.98 12.74
N ARG A 267 2.09 -15.71 14.03
CA ARG A 267 3.35 -15.17 14.61
C ARG A 267 4.57 -16.00 14.22
N LYS A 268 4.49 -17.32 14.34
CA LYS A 268 5.59 -18.24 14.00
C LYS A 268 6.06 -18.08 12.54
N TYR A 269 5.14 -17.91 11.59
CA TYR A 269 5.48 -17.70 10.18
C TYR A 269 6.10 -16.32 9.96
N ILE A 270 5.57 -15.27 10.61
CA ILE A 270 6.11 -13.91 10.47
C ILE A 270 7.51 -13.81 11.08
N ASP A 271 7.73 -14.39 12.25
CA ASP A 271 9.03 -14.39 12.94
C ASP A 271 10.09 -15.10 12.10
N LEU A 272 9.75 -16.25 11.51
CA LEU A 272 10.65 -16.97 10.59
C LEU A 272 11.08 -16.07 9.43
N ASN A 273 10.13 -15.51 8.69
CA ASN A 273 10.42 -14.69 7.51
C ASN A 273 11.14 -13.39 7.87
N THR A 274 10.82 -12.80 9.02
CA THR A 274 11.49 -11.60 9.52
C THR A 274 12.95 -11.90 9.88
N GLY A 275 13.20 -13.03 10.54
CA GLY A 275 14.56 -13.51 10.83
C GLY A 275 15.36 -13.77 9.56
N MET A 276 14.78 -14.48 8.59
CA MET A 276 15.41 -14.72 7.29
C MET A 276 15.73 -13.41 6.55
N ARG A 277 14.80 -12.44 6.58
CA ARG A 277 14.99 -11.11 5.98
C ARG A 277 16.06 -10.27 6.70
N GLN A 278 16.28 -10.47 7.99
CA GLN A 278 17.34 -9.80 8.76
C GLN A 278 18.71 -10.39 8.44
N GLN A 279 18.79 -11.72 8.22
CA GLN A 279 20.02 -12.47 7.92
C GLN A 279 20.42 -12.41 6.44
N ALA A 280 19.46 -12.13 5.54
CA ALA A 280 19.67 -12.04 4.10
C ALA A 280 20.79 -11.06 3.71
N LYS A 281 21.74 -11.56 2.92
CA LYS A 281 22.94 -10.81 2.48
C LYS A 281 22.73 -10.07 1.16
N ASN A 282 21.89 -10.60 0.27
CA ASN A 282 21.57 -10.01 -1.02
C ASN A 282 20.17 -9.36 -1.02
N GLU A 283 19.93 -8.46 -1.98
CA GLU A 283 18.64 -7.74 -2.09
C GLU A 283 17.49 -8.65 -2.53
N PHE A 284 17.77 -9.68 -3.34
CA PHE A 284 16.75 -10.63 -3.79
C PHE A 284 16.07 -11.32 -2.61
N ASP A 285 16.83 -11.95 -1.71
CA ASP A 285 16.31 -12.65 -0.54
C ASP A 285 15.58 -11.68 0.41
N LYS A 286 16.13 -10.48 0.62
CA LYS A 286 15.46 -9.44 1.43
C LYS A 286 14.09 -9.07 0.87
N HIS A 287 13.96 -8.95 -0.45
CA HIS A 287 12.70 -8.68 -1.13
C HIS A 287 11.77 -9.89 -1.13
N PHE A 288 12.32 -11.09 -1.31
CA PHE A 288 11.58 -12.34 -1.31
C PHE A 288 10.91 -12.59 0.05
N PHE A 289 11.64 -12.57 1.15
CA PHE A 289 11.04 -12.78 2.48
C PHE A 289 10.05 -11.66 2.86
N LYS A 290 10.26 -10.42 2.37
CA LYS A 290 9.25 -9.35 2.48
C LYS A 290 7.97 -9.69 1.71
N LEU A 291 8.11 -10.24 0.50
CA LEU A 291 6.98 -10.68 -0.32
C LEU A 291 6.23 -11.84 0.36
N MET A 292 6.94 -12.80 0.94
CA MET A 292 6.34 -13.95 1.65
C MET A 292 5.49 -13.52 2.85
N ILE A 293 5.90 -12.47 3.57
CA ILE A 293 5.08 -11.85 4.62
C ILE A 293 3.83 -11.19 4.01
N ASN A 294 4.02 -10.28 3.05
CA ASN A 294 2.94 -9.47 2.51
C ASN A 294 1.90 -10.28 1.70
N SER A 295 2.33 -11.39 1.09
CA SER A 295 1.47 -12.17 0.20
C SER A 295 0.44 -13.01 0.95
N VAL A 296 0.76 -13.49 2.16
CA VAL A 296 -0.22 -14.23 3.00
C VAL A 296 -1.44 -13.36 3.24
N PHE A 297 -1.24 -12.09 3.64
CA PHE A 297 -2.33 -11.15 3.81
C PHE A 297 -3.18 -10.99 2.54
N GLY A 298 -2.54 -10.91 1.36
CA GLY A 298 -3.24 -10.82 0.07
C GLY A 298 -4.12 -12.03 -0.23
N GLU A 299 -3.63 -13.23 0.06
CA GLU A 299 -4.36 -14.51 -0.13
C GLU A 299 -5.54 -14.66 0.84
N LEU A 300 -5.40 -14.21 2.09
CA LEU A 300 -6.52 -14.18 3.04
C LEU A 300 -7.68 -13.31 2.52
N MET A 301 -7.38 -12.31 1.70
CA MET A 301 -8.34 -11.32 1.18
C MET A 301 -8.75 -11.57 -0.27
N GLU A 302 -8.44 -12.74 -0.81
CA GLU A 302 -8.70 -13.03 -2.20
C GLU A 302 -10.22 -13.08 -2.52
N ASN A 303 -10.62 -12.28 -3.52
CA ASN A 303 -12.02 -12.21 -3.92
C ASN A 303 -12.30 -13.20 -5.07
N VAL A 304 -12.75 -14.39 -4.69
CA VAL A 304 -13.08 -15.49 -5.62
C VAL A 304 -14.27 -15.18 -6.55
N ARG A 305 -15.09 -14.16 -6.25
CA ARG A 305 -16.18 -13.71 -7.14
C ARG A 305 -15.63 -13.01 -8.40
N LYS A 306 -14.38 -12.53 -8.37
CA LYS A 306 -13.72 -11.89 -9.52
C LYS A 306 -13.03 -12.89 -10.46
N TYR A 307 -12.98 -14.17 -10.09
CA TYR A 307 -12.44 -15.20 -10.98
C TYR A 307 -13.26 -15.30 -12.26
N LYS A 308 -12.56 -15.45 -13.38
CA LYS A 308 -13.16 -15.58 -14.70
C LYS A 308 -13.12 -17.02 -15.15
N ASP A 309 -14.21 -17.50 -15.72
CA ASP A 309 -14.23 -18.80 -16.37
C ASP A 309 -13.89 -18.62 -17.85
N VAL A 310 -12.74 -19.13 -18.27
CA VAL A 310 -12.18 -18.87 -19.60
C VAL A 310 -11.95 -20.19 -20.33
N ARG A 311 -12.33 -20.26 -21.60
CA ARG A 311 -12.11 -21.40 -22.50
C ARG A 311 -11.26 -20.97 -23.67
N LEU A 312 -10.15 -21.65 -23.89
CA LEU A 312 -9.38 -21.54 -25.13
C LEU A 312 -9.92 -22.59 -26.11
N VAL A 313 -10.34 -22.15 -27.30
CA VAL A 313 -11.03 -23.01 -28.26
C VAL A 313 -10.43 -22.80 -29.65
N THR A 314 -10.21 -23.91 -30.37
CA THR A 314 -9.59 -23.88 -31.70
C THR A 314 -10.48 -24.34 -32.86
N LYS A 315 -11.75 -24.58 -32.59
CA LYS A 315 -12.73 -25.05 -33.58
C LYS A 315 -14.02 -24.28 -33.46
N TRP A 316 -14.69 -24.01 -34.58
CA TRP A 316 -16.00 -23.36 -34.61
C TRP A 316 -17.13 -24.31 -34.19
N CYS A 317 -17.18 -25.52 -34.77
CA CYS A 317 -18.22 -26.53 -34.53
C CYS A 317 -17.72 -27.75 -33.75
N GLY A 318 -18.63 -28.41 -33.01
CA GLY A 318 -18.36 -29.60 -32.20
C GLY A 318 -18.67 -29.41 -30.71
N ARG A 319 -18.62 -30.51 -29.93
CA ARG A 319 -19.05 -30.54 -28.52
C ARG A 319 -18.33 -29.54 -27.61
N TYR A 320 -17.07 -29.21 -27.90
CA TYR A 320 -16.25 -28.27 -27.12
C TYR A 320 -15.76 -27.10 -27.97
N ALA A 321 -16.55 -26.74 -28.98
CA ALA A 321 -16.22 -25.73 -29.96
C ALA A 321 -16.85 -24.37 -29.64
N ALA A 322 -16.46 -23.33 -30.37
CA ALA A 322 -16.81 -21.96 -30.07
C ALA A 322 -18.33 -21.74 -30.12
N ALA A 323 -19.00 -22.24 -31.17
CA ALA A 323 -20.45 -22.14 -31.30
C ALA A 323 -21.20 -22.74 -30.11
N THR A 324 -20.70 -23.86 -29.58
CA THR A 324 -21.32 -24.55 -28.42
C THR A 324 -21.22 -23.73 -27.15
N TYR A 325 -20.09 -23.05 -26.90
CA TYR A 325 -19.96 -22.19 -25.72
C TYR A 325 -20.70 -20.87 -25.88
N ILE A 326 -20.70 -20.27 -27.08
CA ILE A 326 -21.45 -19.04 -27.38
C ILE A 326 -22.96 -19.24 -27.20
N ALA A 327 -23.46 -20.43 -27.55
CA ALA A 327 -24.87 -20.77 -27.38
C ALA A 327 -25.29 -20.98 -25.91
N LYS A 328 -24.36 -21.04 -24.95
CA LYS A 328 -24.71 -21.21 -23.53
C LYS A 328 -25.24 -19.91 -22.94
N PRO A 329 -26.24 -19.98 -22.03
CA PRO A 329 -26.86 -18.80 -21.43
C PRO A 329 -25.89 -17.96 -20.58
N ASN A 330 -24.82 -18.57 -20.07
CA ASN A 330 -23.80 -17.88 -19.30
C ASN A 330 -22.62 -17.37 -20.14
N PHE A 331 -22.73 -17.35 -21.47
CA PHE A 331 -21.75 -16.69 -22.33
C PHE A 331 -21.62 -15.20 -21.95
N HIS A 332 -20.38 -14.73 -21.76
CA HIS A 332 -20.11 -13.32 -21.48
C HIS A 332 -19.56 -12.61 -22.72
N SER A 333 -18.43 -13.10 -23.24
CA SER A 333 -17.78 -12.50 -24.40
C SER A 333 -16.86 -13.48 -25.11
N CYS A 334 -16.47 -13.16 -26.34
CA CYS A 334 -15.42 -13.87 -27.05
C CYS A 334 -14.38 -12.89 -27.60
N THR A 335 -13.11 -13.31 -27.58
CA THR A 335 -12.00 -12.60 -28.21
C THR A 335 -11.29 -13.55 -29.17
N ILE A 336 -11.38 -13.25 -30.46
CA ILE A 336 -10.62 -13.93 -31.51
C ILE A 336 -9.22 -13.36 -31.53
N PHE A 337 -8.22 -14.24 -31.37
CA PHE A 337 -6.80 -13.91 -31.39
C PHE A 337 -6.18 -14.23 -32.76
N GLU A 338 -6.45 -15.41 -33.28
CA GLU A 338 -5.99 -15.90 -34.59
C GLU A 338 -7.16 -16.59 -35.32
N GLU A 339 -6.93 -17.03 -36.57
CA GLU A 339 -7.97 -17.67 -37.39
C GLU A 339 -8.60 -18.89 -36.71
N ASP A 340 -7.80 -19.67 -36.00
CA ASP A 340 -8.17 -20.89 -35.31
C ASP A 340 -8.03 -20.78 -33.79
N MET A 341 -7.95 -19.58 -33.21
CA MET A 341 -7.84 -19.42 -31.75
C MET A 341 -8.79 -18.37 -31.20
N VAL A 342 -9.75 -18.83 -30.39
CA VAL A 342 -10.75 -17.99 -29.73
C VAL A 342 -10.71 -18.23 -28.23
N ILE A 343 -10.64 -17.14 -27.47
CA ILE A 343 -10.94 -17.17 -26.04
C ILE A 343 -12.41 -16.84 -25.83
N ILE A 344 -13.09 -17.69 -25.07
CA ILE A 344 -14.47 -17.49 -24.65
C ILE A 344 -14.48 -17.27 -23.15
N GLU A 345 -14.97 -16.10 -22.73
CA GLU A 345 -15.23 -15.77 -21.34
C GLU A 345 -16.68 -16.15 -21.01
N MET A 346 -16.85 -16.91 -19.94
CA MET A 346 -18.14 -17.35 -19.41
C MET A 346 -18.39 -16.66 -18.06
N ASN A 347 -19.63 -16.25 -17.83
CA ASN A 347 -20.10 -15.84 -16.51
C ASN A 347 -20.11 -17.07 -15.59
N ARG A 348 -19.58 -16.91 -14.37
CA ARG A 348 -19.66 -17.95 -13.34
C ARG A 348 -21.08 -18.05 -12.80
N LEU A 349 -21.64 -19.25 -12.84
CA LEU A 349 -22.96 -19.54 -12.26
C LEU A 349 -22.88 -19.84 -10.76
N GLU A 350 -21.75 -20.38 -10.33
CA GLU A 350 -21.50 -20.77 -8.94
C GLU A 350 -20.13 -20.26 -8.50
N VAL A 351 -20.07 -19.80 -7.25
CA VAL A 351 -18.85 -19.32 -6.60
C VAL A 351 -18.65 -20.12 -5.32
N PHE A 352 -17.52 -20.81 -5.24
CA PHE A 352 -17.12 -21.52 -4.04
C PHE A 352 -16.31 -20.58 -3.15
N LEU A 353 -16.89 -20.19 -2.01
CA LEU A 353 -16.30 -19.26 -1.05
C LEU A 353 -15.37 -20.04 -0.10
N ASN A 354 -14.09 -20.11 -0.43
CA ASN A 354 -13.10 -20.96 0.24
C ASN A 354 -11.90 -20.18 0.78
N LYS A 355 -12.09 -18.88 1.04
CA LYS A 355 -11.03 -18.00 1.53
C LYS A 355 -11.38 -17.51 2.95
N PRO A 356 -10.43 -17.56 3.89
CA PRO A 356 -10.63 -17.13 5.28
C PRO A 356 -10.60 -15.60 5.41
N ILE A 357 -11.56 -14.93 4.75
CA ILE A 357 -11.61 -13.45 4.62
C ILE A 357 -11.72 -12.72 5.97
N TYR A 358 -12.20 -13.40 7.02
CA TYR A 358 -12.25 -12.86 8.38
C TYR A 358 -10.86 -12.50 8.92
N ALA A 359 -9.84 -13.28 8.58
CA ALA A 359 -8.47 -13.07 9.04
C ALA A 359 -7.88 -11.85 8.34
N GLY A 360 -8.08 -11.74 7.04
CA GLY A 360 -7.66 -10.57 6.28
C GLY A 360 -8.41 -9.30 6.68
N PHE A 361 -9.71 -9.39 6.99
CA PHE A 361 -10.48 -8.29 7.59
C PHE A 361 -9.86 -7.84 8.92
N ALA A 362 -9.58 -8.77 9.83
CA ALA A 362 -8.98 -8.46 11.13
C ALA A 362 -7.60 -7.80 10.97
N VAL A 363 -6.75 -8.30 10.08
CA VAL A 363 -5.45 -7.67 9.77
C VAL A 363 -5.64 -6.24 9.25
N LEU A 364 -6.56 -6.02 8.31
CA LEU A 364 -6.84 -4.69 7.79
C LEU A 364 -7.34 -3.73 8.86
N ASP A 365 -8.20 -4.19 9.76
CA ASP A 365 -8.78 -3.31 10.77
C ASP A 365 -7.78 -3.05 11.90
N ILE A 366 -7.24 -4.09 12.53
CA ILE A 366 -6.29 -3.98 13.65
C ILE A 366 -5.05 -3.19 13.25
N SER A 367 -4.55 -3.32 12.03
CA SER A 367 -3.38 -2.56 11.57
C SER A 367 -3.54 -1.05 11.68
N LYS A 368 -4.77 -0.52 11.55
CA LYS A 368 -5.03 0.92 11.70
C LYS A 368 -4.74 1.40 13.13
N THR A 369 -4.84 0.52 14.12
CA THR A 369 -4.56 0.87 15.52
C THR A 369 -3.11 1.31 15.71
N PHE A 370 -2.14 0.78 14.97
CA PHE A 370 -0.73 1.21 15.07
C PHE A 370 -0.57 2.69 14.68
N LEU A 371 -1.17 3.10 13.56
CA LEU A 371 -1.14 4.51 13.12
C LEU A 371 -1.90 5.41 14.10
N TYR A 372 -3.08 4.99 14.53
CA TYR A 372 -3.89 5.77 15.46
C TYR A 372 -3.24 5.89 16.83
N ASN A 373 -2.62 4.84 17.37
CA ASN A 373 -1.88 4.90 18.62
C ASN A 373 -0.68 5.83 18.49
N PHE A 374 0.06 5.78 17.38
CA PHE A 374 1.16 6.73 17.18
C PHE A 374 0.67 8.18 17.07
N HIS A 375 -0.41 8.43 16.35
CA HIS A 375 -0.96 9.78 16.20
C HIS A 375 -1.60 10.30 17.50
N TYR A 376 -2.59 9.58 18.02
CA TYR A 376 -3.45 10.02 19.12
C TYR A 376 -2.88 9.76 20.51
N ASP A 377 -2.12 8.68 20.73
CA ASP A 377 -1.59 8.35 22.06
C ASP A 377 -0.15 8.83 22.26
N TYR A 378 0.58 9.19 21.18
CA TYR A 378 1.97 9.66 21.27
C TYR A 378 2.16 11.07 20.71
N VAL A 379 1.86 11.30 19.42
CA VAL A 379 2.16 12.59 18.76
C VAL A 379 1.31 13.73 19.34
N LEU A 380 -0.01 13.59 19.37
CA LEU A 380 -0.89 14.66 19.85
C LEU A 380 -0.68 14.99 21.34
N PRO A 381 -0.53 14.02 22.27
CA PRO A 381 -0.26 14.35 23.67
C PRO A 381 1.10 15.03 23.90
N LYS A 382 2.15 14.61 23.17
CA LYS A 382 3.52 15.14 23.34
C LYS A 382 3.72 16.50 22.67
N PHE A 383 3.15 16.69 21.48
CA PHE A 383 3.41 17.86 20.65
C PHE A 383 2.20 18.80 20.51
N SER A 384 0.98 18.30 20.70
CA SER A 384 -0.27 19.07 20.56
C SER A 384 -0.32 19.80 19.21
N THR A 385 -0.64 21.09 19.20
CA THR A 385 -0.70 21.94 18.01
C THR A 385 0.66 22.16 17.33
N ARG A 386 1.77 21.75 17.95
CA ARG A 386 3.12 21.82 17.36
C ARG A 386 3.42 20.69 16.38
N ALA A 387 2.55 19.69 16.26
CA ALA A 387 2.65 18.67 15.23
C ALA A 387 1.50 18.82 14.24
N LYS A 388 1.82 18.87 12.96
CA LYS A 388 0.82 18.95 11.89
C LYS A 388 1.03 17.82 10.90
N LEU A 389 -0.01 17.03 10.67
CA LEU A 389 0.06 15.96 9.68
C LEU A 389 -0.06 16.54 8.28
N LEU A 390 0.91 16.21 7.43
CA LEU A 390 0.93 16.62 6.03
C LEU A 390 0.26 15.58 5.16
N TYR A 391 0.65 14.32 5.32
CA TYR A 391 0.26 13.26 4.41
C TYR A 391 0.32 11.89 5.07
N THR A 392 -0.54 10.97 4.63
CA THR A 392 -0.50 9.56 5.01
C THR A 392 -0.77 8.65 3.81
N ASP A 393 -0.06 7.53 3.72
CA ASP A 393 -0.38 6.42 2.82
C ASP A 393 -0.13 5.09 3.53
N THR A 394 -1.21 4.42 3.90
CA THR A 394 -1.33 3.08 4.49
C THR A 394 -0.65 2.87 5.84
N ASP A 395 0.67 2.96 5.88
CA ASP A 395 1.57 2.67 7.00
C ASP A 395 2.48 3.85 7.33
N SER A 396 2.35 4.94 6.60
CA SER A 396 3.28 6.07 6.66
C SER A 396 2.60 7.40 7.00
N LEU A 397 3.33 8.29 7.68
CA LEU A 397 2.91 9.60 8.16
C LEU A 397 4.02 10.62 7.91
N ILE A 398 3.70 11.71 7.20
CA ILE A 398 4.60 12.85 7.05
C ILE A 398 4.10 13.97 7.96
N TYR A 399 4.96 14.47 8.85
CA TYR A 399 4.63 15.54 9.79
C TYR A 399 5.50 16.77 9.57
N SER A 400 4.96 17.93 9.93
CA SER A 400 5.73 19.12 10.29
C SER A 400 5.68 19.28 11.81
N PHE A 401 6.84 19.28 12.47
CA PHE A 401 6.99 19.51 13.90
C PHE A 401 7.62 20.87 14.16
N THR A 402 6.94 21.71 14.93
CA THR A 402 7.41 23.00 15.40
C THR A 402 7.95 22.86 16.82
N VAL A 403 9.19 22.38 16.94
CA VAL A 403 9.86 22.09 18.22
C VAL A 403 11.32 22.53 18.14
N PRO A 404 12.01 22.74 19.28
CA PRO A 404 13.43 23.08 19.26
C PRO A 404 14.30 22.03 18.57
N ASP A 405 14.08 20.74 18.86
CA ASP A 405 14.76 19.62 18.21
C ASP A 405 13.91 18.34 18.26
N ILE A 406 13.49 17.85 17.10
CA ILE A 406 12.72 16.61 16.99
C ILE A 406 13.57 15.37 17.29
N TYR A 407 14.85 15.39 16.93
CA TYR A 407 15.74 14.24 17.08
C TYR A 407 16.06 13.98 18.55
N ARG A 408 16.12 15.02 19.39
CA ARG A 408 16.12 14.85 20.85
C ARG A 408 14.91 14.07 21.35
N SER A 409 13.71 14.41 20.88
CA SER A 409 12.48 13.70 21.27
C SER A 409 12.50 12.24 20.82
N MET A 410 13.03 11.96 19.62
CA MET A 410 13.20 10.59 19.13
C MET A 410 14.21 9.79 19.95
N LYS A 411 15.31 10.40 20.40
CA LYS A 411 16.31 9.75 21.26
C LYS A 411 15.71 9.34 22.61
N GLU A 412 14.92 10.22 23.23
CA GLU A 412 14.25 9.95 24.50
C GLU A 412 13.26 8.78 24.39
N ASP A 413 12.57 8.67 23.24
CA ASP A 413 11.58 7.62 22.97
C ASP A 413 12.08 6.54 22.00
N ILE A 414 13.38 6.23 21.99
CA ILE A 414 14.02 5.35 20.98
C ILE A 414 13.36 3.97 20.86
N HIS A 415 12.74 3.46 21.93
CA HIS A 415 12.00 2.20 21.94
C HIS A 415 10.80 2.17 20.96
N ARG A 416 10.34 3.34 20.48
CA ARG A 416 9.26 3.48 19.50
C ARG A 416 9.77 3.54 18.06
N PHE A 417 11.07 3.74 17.86
CA PHE A 417 11.66 4.03 16.57
C PHE A 417 12.66 2.96 16.12
N ASP A 418 12.65 2.63 14.83
CA ASP A 418 13.77 1.95 14.18
C ASP A 418 14.68 3.01 13.55
N THR A 419 15.88 3.10 14.10
CA THR A 419 16.94 4.03 13.69
C THR A 419 18.16 3.27 13.18
N SER A 420 18.04 1.97 12.93
CA SER A 420 19.17 1.10 12.57
C SER A 420 19.82 1.43 11.23
N ASP A 421 19.08 2.09 10.34
CA ASP A 421 19.54 2.51 9.01
C ASP A 421 20.10 3.96 8.99
N TYR A 422 20.20 4.63 10.15
CA TYR A 422 20.90 5.91 10.27
C TYR A 422 22.41 5.74 10.05
N ASP A 423 23.08 6.83 9.64
CA ASP A 423 24.54 6.87 9.63
C ASP A 423 25.10 6.73 11.06
N ARG A 424 26.19 5.97 11.23
CA ARG A 424 26.85 5.78 12.54
C ARG A 424 27.36 7.10 13.14
N ASN A 425 27.73 8.04 12.29
CA ASN A 425 28.24 9.36 12.62
C ASN A 425 27.19 10.44 12.35
N ASN A 426 25.89 10.11 12.40
CA ASN A 426 24.82 11.08 12.17
C ASN A 426 24.96 12.28 13.11
N VAL A 427 24.73 13.48 12.56
CA VAL A 427 24.90 14.76 13.26
C VAL A 427 23.96 14.95 14.44
N PHE A 428 22.88 14.16 14.53
CA PHE A 428 21.87 14.22 15.57
C PHE A 428 22.24 13.40 16.82
N GLY A 429 23.30 12.59 16.75
CA GLY A 429 23.69 11.67 17.81
C GLY A 429 22.63 10.61 18.12
N ILE A 430 21.85 10.18 17.12
CA ILE A 430 20.85 9.12 17.26
C ILE A 430 21.57 7.76 17.33
N PRO A 431 21.27 6.93 18.34
CA PRO A 431 21.80 5.57 18.41
C PRO A 431 21.14 4.68 17.34
N LEU A 432 21.88 3.71 16.80
CA LEU A 432 21.34 2.73 15.87
C LEU A 432 20.62 1.61 16.64
N ALA A 433 19.30 1.54 16.53
CA ALA A 433 18.49 0.60 17.30
C ALA A 433 17.36 -0.04 16.45
N ASN A 434 16.87 -1.20 16.93
CA ASN A 434 15.62 -1.83 16.51
C ASN A 434 15.49 -2.28 15.04
N LYS A 435 16.58 -2.78 14.45
CA LYS A 435 16.65 -3.18 13.04
C LYS A 435 15.51 -4.07 12.55
N LYS A 436 14.66 -3.50 11.69
CA LYS A 436 13.51 -4.16 11.05
C LYS A 436 12.53 -4.78 12.04
N VAL A 437 12.48 -4.31 13.28
CA VAL A 437 11.51 -4.81 14.28
C VAL A 437 10.09 -4.41 13.83
N PRO A 438 9.18 -5.38 13.61
CA PRO A 438 7.83 -5.07 13.15
C PRO A 438 7.06 -4.15 14.11
N GLY A 439 6.32 -3.19 13.57
CA GLY A 439 5.43 -2.31 14.32
C GLY A 439 6.05 -1.00 14.82
N LEU A 440 7.37 -0.86 14.76
CA LEU A 440 8.07 0.39 15.11
C LEU A 440 8.06 1.39 13.95
N MET A 441 8.15 2.67 14.30
CA MET A 441 8.27 3.76 13.33
C MET A 441 9.73 3.91 12.86
N LYS A 442 10.00 3.75 11.57
CA LYS A 442 11.28 4.18 10.99
C LYS A 442 11.15 5.57 10.38
N ASP A 443 12.24 6.32 10.38
CA ASP A 443 12.37 7.51 9.53
C ASP A 443 12.78 7.06 8.12
N GLU A 444 11.89 7.24 7.15
CA GLU A 444 12.07 6.81 5.76
C GLU A 444 13.23 7.54 5.06
N ASN A 445 13.68 8.68 5.60
CA ASN A 445 14.81 9.42 5.06
C ASN A 445 16.15 9.07 5.73
N ASN A 446 16.16 8.16 6.72
CA ASN A 446 17.35 7.69 7.43
C ASN A 446 18.24 8.85 7.95
N GLY A 447 17.61 9.88 8.53
CA GLY A 447 18.29 11.07 9.04
C GLY A 447 18.63 12.12 7.97
N THR A 448 18.31 11.88 6.70
CA THR A 448 18.50 12.89 5.66
C THR A 448 17.37 13.94 5.73
N ILE A 449 17.73 15.21 5.80
CA ILE A 449 16.77 16.29 6.08
C ILE A 449 15.80 16.48 4.91
N MET A 450 14.50 16.41 5.19
CA MET A 450 13.47 16.83 4.24
C MET A 450 13.30 18.35 4.31
N ARG A 451 13.60 19.04 3.21
CA ARG A 451 13.53 20.51 3.12
C ARG A 451 12.16 21.03 2.76
N GLU A 452 11.44 20.32 1.89
CA GLU A 452 10.19 20.81 1.31
C GLU A 452 9.27 19.64 0.98
N PHE A 453 7.97 19.79 1.24
CA PHE A 453 6.91 18.85 0.88
C PHE A 453 5.78 19.58 0.13
N VAL A 454 5.29 18.96 -0.95
CA VAL A 454 4.16 19.45 -1.75
C VAL A 454 3.23 18.28 -2.07
N GLY A 455 2.02 18.29 -1.52
CA GLY A 455 0.99 17.27 -1.71
C GLY A 455 -0.23 17.82 -2.46
N LEU A 456 -0.56 17.23 -3.61
CA LEU A 456 -1.71 17.66 -4.39
C LEU A 456 -2.98 16.90 -4.01
N ARG A 457 -2.86 15.58 -3.82
CA ARG A 457 -3.91 14.64 -3.41
C ARG A 457 -3.31 13.28 -3.06
N ALA A 458 -4.16 12.33 -2.64
CA ALA A 458 -3.74 10.95 -2.43
C ALA A 458 -2.91 10.38 -3.61
N LYS A 459 -1.70 9.89 -3.32
CA LYS A 459 -0.71 9.31 -4.24
C LYS A 459 -0.22 10.26 -5.34
N MET A 460 -0.29 11.57 -5.08
CA MET A 460 0.24 12.62 -5.95
C MET A 460 0.90 13.71 -5.10
N TYR A 461 2.22 13.61 -4.95
CA TYR A 461 3.02 14.49 -4.10
C TYR A 461 4.49 14.48 -4.52
N ALA A 462 5.23 15.49 -4.09
CA ALA A 462 6.68 15.56 -4.22
C ALA A 462 7.30 16.07 -2.93
N TYR A 463 8.53 15.67 -2.65
CA TYR A 463 9.30 16.21 -1.55
C TYR A 463 10.79 16.24 -1.88
N ARG A 464 11.49 17.20 -1.28
CA ARG A 464 12.92 17.41 -1.43
C ARG A 464 13.61 16.99 -0.14
N VAL A 465 14.59 16.12 -0.29
CA VAL A 465 15.50 15.66 0.76
C VAL A 465 16.92 16.03 0.33
N ASP A 466 17.84 16.20 1.26
CA ASP A 466 19.23 16.53 0.91
C ASP A 466 19.81 15.45 -0.03
N GLY A 467 20.33 15.89 -1.18
CA GLY A 467 20.83 15.00 -2.24
C GLY A 467 19.76 14.29 -3.10
N LYS A 468 18.45 14.41 -2.81
CA LYS A 468 17.41 13.64 -3.52
C LYS A 468 16.06 14.35 -3.66
N ILE A 469 15.43 14.18 -4.82
CA ILE A 469 14.04 14.60 -5.04
C ILE A 469 13.17 13.36 -5.26
N VAL A 470 12.05 13.27 -4.54
CA VAL A 470 11.06 12.22 -4.72
C VAL A 470 9.79 12.82 -5.31
N LYS A 471 9.29 12.20 -6.39
CA LYS A 471 8.09 12.61 -7.12
C LYS A 471 7.15 11.43 -7.28
N LYS A 472 5.88 11.60 -6.93
CA LYS A 472 4.83 10.59 -7.05
C LYS A 472 3.64 11.17 -7.80
N SER A 473 3.20 10.46 -8.84
CA SER A 473 1.96 10.76 -9.56
C SER A 473 1.35 9.43 -10.02
N LYS A 474 0.37 8.92 -9.27
CA LYS A 474 -0.28 7.64 -9.58
C LYS A 474 -0.90 7.65 -10.97
N GLY A 475 -0.54 6.65 -11.77
CA GLY A 475 -1.04 6.47 -13.13
C GLY A 475 -0.20 7.14 -14.22
N SER A 476 0.89 7.81 -13.86
CA SER A 476 1.83 8.44 -14.80
C SER A 476 3.07 7.57 -15.00
N THR A 477 3.68 7.62 -16.18
CA THR A 477 4.91 6.86 -16.48
C THR A 477 6.12 7.47 -15.78
N ALA A 478 7.15 6.66 -15.54
CA ALA A 478 8.41 7.12 -14.97
C ALA A 478 9.04 8.24 -15.81
N ALA A 479 8.99 8.12 -17.15
CA ALA A 479 9.49 9.14 -18.08
C ALA A 479 8.79 10.49 -17.92
N SER A 480 7.45 10.51 -17.82
CA SER A 480 6.71 11.76 -17.55
C SER A 480 7.07 12.36 -16.21
N ILE A 481 7.21 11.52 -15.17
CA ILE A 481 7.57 11.99 -13.82
C ILE A 481 9.00 12.55 -13.81
N LYS A 482 9.93 11.98 -14.58
CA LYS A 482 11.32 12.47 -14.70
C LYS A 482 11.37 13.92 -15.16
N MET A 483 10.54 14.30 -16.14
CA MET A 483 10.48 15.65 -16.71
C MET A 483 9.83 16.70 -15.80
N ILE A 484 9.08 16.27 -14.77
CA ILE A 484 8.37 17.18 -13.87
C ILE A 484 9.30 17.59 -12.72
N THR A 485 9.26 18.86 -12.35
CA THR A 485 10.02 19.45 -11.24
C THR A 485 9.16 19.59 -9.99
N VAL A 486 9.77 19.83 -8.83
CA VAL A 486 9.00 20.18 -7.61
C VAL A 486 8.23 21.49 -7.81
N GLU A 487 8.80 22.42 -8.60
CA GLU A 487 8.15 23.70 -8.90
C GLU A 487 6.87 23.50 -9.74
N ASP A 488 6.80 22.49 -10.60
CA ASP A 488 5.55 22.14 -11.28
C ASP A 488 4.46 21.68 -10.31
N TYR A 489 4.81 20.97 -9.21
CA TYR A 489 3.84 20.64 -8.16
C TYR A 489 3.39 21.89 -7.42
N LYS A 490 4.30 22.84 -7.15
CA LYS A 490 3.98 24.12 -6.49
C LYS A 490 3.11 24.99 -7.37
N ASN A 491 3.45 25.15 -8.64
CA ASN A 491 2.63 25.85 -9.63
C ASN A 491 1.27 25.18 -9.80
N CYS A 492 1.20 23.86 -9.77
CA CYS A 492 -0.06 23.14 -9.75
C CYS A 492 -0.89 23.49 -8.50
N LEU A 493 -0.28 23.45 -7.32
CA LEU A 493 -0.93 23.74 -6.05
C LEU A 493 -1.40 25.19 -5.92
N PHE A 494 -0.49 26.14 -6.11
CA PHE A 494 -0.69 27.56 -5.83
C PHE A 494 -1.38 28.30 -6.96
N ASN A 495 -1.23 27.86 -8.22
CA ASN A 495 -1.84 28.52 -9.37
C ASN A 495 -2.99 27.71 -9.99
N GLU A 496 -3.37 26.59 -9.35
CA GLU A 496 -4.45 25.68 -9.81
C GLU A 496 -4.29 25.19 -11.25
N THR A 497 -3.03 25.01 -11.69
CA THR A 497 -2.71 24.60 -13.06
C THR A 497 -2.77 23.09 -13.24
N ILE A 498 -3.19 22.62 -14.42
CA ILE A 498 -3.17 21.20 -14.79
C ILE A 498 -1.97 20.93 -15.67
N VAL A 499 -1.09 20.02 -15.24
CA VAL A 499 0.09 19.61 -16.03
C VAL A 499 -0.23 18.36 -16.81
N LYS A 500 -0.01 18.41 -18.13
CA LYS A 500 -0.16 17.27 -19.05
C LYS A 500 1.19 16.91 -19.66
N SER A 501 1.39 15.63 -19.94
CA SER A 501 2.61 15.11 -20.57
C SER A 501 2.26 14.09 -21.65
N ASN A 502 3.06 14.08 -22.72
CA ASN A 502 3.01 13.03 -23.72
C ASN A 502 3.68 11.77 -23.17
N GLN A 503 2.99 10.64 -23.28
CA GLN A 503 3.46 9.33 -22.83
C GLN A 503 3.52 8.38 -24.01
N HIS A 504 4.65 7.70 -24.16
CA HIS A 504 4.79 6.56 -25.05
C HIS A 504 4.67 5.28 -24.22
N LEU A 505 3.84 4.36 -24.70
CA LEU A 505 3.56 3.08 -24.06
C LEU A 505 3.67 1.98 -25.10
N ILE A 506 4.13 0.81 -24.68
CA ILE A 506 3.90 -0.43 -25.43
C ILE A 506 2.60 -1.03 -24.89
N LYS A 507 1.66 -1.34 -25.77
CA LYS A 507 0.43 -2.06 -25.43
C LYS A 507 0.37 -3.35 -26.23
N SER A 508 -0.23 -4.37 -25.63
CA SER A 508 -0.63 -5.58 -26.34
C SER A 508 -2.15 -5.62 -26.42
N LYS A 509 -2.69 -5.83 -27.61
CA LYS A 509 -4.12 -6.09 -27.84
C LYS A 509 -4.21 -7.29 -28.76
N LYS A 510 -4.89 -8.35 -28.30
CA LYS A 510 -5.01 -9.61 -29.05
C LYS A 510 -3.65 -10.19 -29.49
N HIS A 511 -2.69 -10.26 -28.57
CA HIS A 511 -1.30 -10.67 -28.83
C HIS A 511 -0.50 -9.79 -29.83
N THR A 512 -1.10 -8.80 -30.48
CA THR A 512 -0.37 -7.83 -31.27
C THR A 512 0.18 -6.73 -30.38
N VAL A 513 1.51 -6.58 -30.39
CA VAL A 513 2.24 -5.53 -29.67
C VAL A 513 2.33 -4.28 -30.54
N TYR A 514 2.00 -3.11 -30.00
CA TYR A 514 2.10 -1.84 -30.70
C TYR A 514 2.44 -0.69 -29.76
N SER A 515 3.08 0.34 -30.32
CA SER A 515 3.42 1.57 -29.61
C SER A 515 2.25 2.55 -29.66
N VAL A 516 1.93 3.17 -28.51
CA VAL A 516 0.90 4.19 -28.39
C VAL A 516 1.48 5.46 -27.80
N LYS A 517 1.19 6.59 -28.43
CA LYS A 517 1.40 7.92 -27.88
C LYS A 517 0.07 8.43 -27.32
N GLN A 518 0.06 8.89 -26.07
CA GLN A 518 -1.12 9.50 -25.45
C GLN A 518 -0.73 10.77 -24.69
N ASN A 519 -1.62 11.76 -24.66
CA ASN A 519 -1.46 12.95 -23.82
C ASN A 519 -2.25 12.74 -22.52
N LYS A 520 -1.56 12.75 -21.37
CA LYS A 520 -2.15 12.40 -20.07
C LYS A 520 -1.96 13.52 -19.05
N VAL A 521 -2.98 13.76 -18.23
CA VAL A 521 -2.87 14.61 -17.04
C VAL A 521 -1.95 13.93 -16.04
N VAL A 522 -0.85 14.61 -15.69
CA VAL A 522 0.15 14.12 -14.74
C VAL A 522 0.03 14.80 -13.39
N LEU A 523 -0.32 16.08 -13.33
CA LEU A 523 -0.60 16.81 -12.09
C LEU A 523 -1.97 17.48 -12.17
N SER A 524 -2.68 17.52 -11.05
CA SER A 524 -3.97 18.19 -10.91
C SER A 524 -4.11 18.74 -9.49
N PRO A 525 -4.62 19.98 -9.32
CA PRO A 525 -4.79 20.61 -8.01
C PRO A 525 -6.02 20.08 -7.27
N HIS A 526 -6.85 19.24 -7.90
CA HIS A 526 -8.11 18.81 -7.32
C HIS A 526 -7.93 17.57 -6.44
N ASP A 527 -8.32 17.68 -5.18
CA ASP A 527 -8.55 16.57 -4.27
C ASP A 527 -10.04 16.52 -3.92
N ASP A 528 -10.65 15.35 -4.04
CA ASP A 528 -12.05 15.15 -3.66
C ASP A 528 -12.19 14.33 -2.37
N LYS A 529 -11.08 13.84 -1.79
CA LYS A 529 -11.14 13.11 -0.52
C LYS A 529 -11.37 14.02 0.68
N ARG A 530 -11.03 15.31 0.57
CA ARG A 530 -11.12 16.33 1.62
C ARG A 530 -11.51 17.66 1.00
N VAL A 531 -12.02 18.58 1.82
CA VAL A 531 -12.34 19.96 1.42
C VAL A 531 -11.07 20.79 1.46
N ILE A 532 -10.69 21.39 0.34
CA ILE A 532 -9.54 22.29 0.25
C ILE A 532 -9.94 23.67 0.81
N ALA A 533 -9.16 24.21 1.73
CA ALA A 533 -9.37 25.55 2.28
C ALA A 533 -8.95 26.65 1.28
N LEU A 534 -9.34 27.91 1.55
CA LEU A 534 -9.07 29.06 0.67
C LEU A 534 -7.56 29.31 0.46
N ASP A 535 -6.73 29.00 1.45
CA ASP A 535 -5.27 29.10 1.36
C ASP A 535 -4.63 28.02 0.46
N ARG A 536 -5.43 27.06 -0.02
CA ARG A 536 -5.04 25.92 -0.87
C ARG A 536 -4.07 24.93 -0.19
N ILE A 537 -3.56 25.24 0.99
CA ILE A 537 -2.60 24.45 1.76
C ILE A 537 -3.33 23.55 2.76
N ASN A 538 -4.26 24.11 3.51
CA ASN A 538 -5.00 23.40 4.52
C ASN A 538 -6.18 22.65 3.91
N THR A 539 -6.53 21.51 4.53
CA THR A 539 -7.73 20.76 4.14
C THR A 539 -8.52 20.31 5.35
N ARG A 540 -9.84 20.24 5.21
CA ARG A 540 -10.76 19.76 6.24
C ARG A 540 -11.43 18.45 5.80
N PRO A 541 -11.66 17.49 6.70
CA PRO A 541 -12.45 16.30 6.39
C PRO A 541 -13.87 16.68 5.98
N TRP A 542 -14.52 15.81 5.20
CA TRP A 542 -15.96 15.89 5.01
C TRP A 542 -16.68 15.71 6.36
N GLY A 543 -17.69 16.54 6.63
CA GLY A 543 -18.42 16.57 7.91
C GLY A 543 -17.81 17.49 8.98
N TYR A 544 -16.69 18.15 8.69
CA TYR A 544 -16.13 19.15 9.61
C TYR A 544 -17.11 20.31 9.83
N VAL A 545 -17.29 20.69 11.09
CA VAL A 545 -18.11 21.82 11.53
C VAL A 545 -17.29 22.65 12.50
N SER A 546 -17.08 23.92 12.19
CA SER A 546 -16.31 24.83 13.07
C SER A 546 -17.05 25.01 14.40
N SER A 547 -16.32 24.94 15.51
CA SER A 547 -16.83 25.27 16.85
C SER A 547 -17.04 26.78 17.04
N THR A 548 -16.41 27.63 16.21
CA THR A 548 -16.68 29.07 16.15
C THR A 548 -17.92 29.38 15.32
N ARG A 549 -19.08 29.23 15.96
CA ARG A 549 -20.22 30.13 15.74
C ARG A 549 -20.47 30.87 17.04
N LEU A 550 -20.00 32.11 17.11
CA LEU A 550 -20.64 33.24 17.77
C LEU A 550 -20.06 34.53 17.16
#